data_AF-A0A1V8T944-F1
#
_entry.id   AF-A0A1V8T944-F1
#
_cell.length_a   1.000
_cell.length_b   1.000
_cell.length_c   1.000
_cell.angle_alpha   90.00
_cell.angle_beta   90.00
_cell.angle_gamma   90.00
#
_symmetry.space_group_name_H-M   'P 1'
#
loop_
_entity.id
_entity.type
_entity.pdbx_description
1 polymer ?
#
loop_
_entity_poly.entity_id
_entity_poly.type
_entity_poly.pdbx_seq_one_letter_code
_entity_poly.pdbx_strand_id
1 'polypeptide(L)'
;MASTWETLNAPSSVLPKDPSAPFTLTTAPKTDIWRHPTLKSFNAPAVGRRVPFKHFTSIKTTVSGPWRTQFDQGGLFLVFLPSPSSEPSKSQWVKAGIEFFNGEAKLGVVGTDKYSDWSLCPMFEKGQSATFEAVKDGETLWVYAVVGGKREALREVKWAEMEREGEIWVGVYAAKPTAEEGDAEKGLEVRFEGVEVVTGDEK
;
A
#
# COMPACT_ATOMS: atom_id res chain seq x y z
N MET A 1 -15.32 -0.02 -16.49
CA MET A 1 -13.94 0.11 -17.00
C MET A 1 -12.98 0.55 -15.89
N ALA A 2 -11.87 -0.16 -15.65
CA ALA A 2 -10.80 0.31 -14.77
C ALA A 2 -10.09 1.54 -15.38
N SER A 3 -9.69 2.50 -14.55
CA SER A 3 -8.99 3.70 -15.03
C SER A 3 -7.55 3.38 -15.45
N THR A 4 -6.93 4.31 -16.17
CA THR A 4 -5.47 4.30 -16.38
C THR A 4 -4.74 4.42 -15.05
N TRP A 5 -3.51 3.90 -15.01
CA TRP A 5 -2.60 4.12 -13.88
C TRP A 5 -2.21 5.60 -13.77
N GLU A 6 -2.06 6.07 -12.54
CA GLU A 6 -1.72 7.45 -12.20
C GLU A 6 -0.81 7.48 -10.96
N THR A 7 -0.15 8.62 -10.74
CA THR A 7 0.68 8.84 -9.56
C THR A 7 -0.08 9.64 -8.50
N LEU A 8 0.30 9.45 -7.23
CA LEU A 8 -0.06 10.30 -6.09
C LEU A 8 1.20 10.87 -5.46
N ASN A 9 1.19 12.15 -5.07
CA ASN A 9 2.31 12.81 -4.37
C ASN A 9 3.67 12.61 -5.07
N ALA A 10 3.66 12.37 -6.39
CA ALA A 10 4.83 12.12 -7.22
C ALA A 10 4.58 12.67 -8.62
N PRO A 11 5.62 13.17 -9.31
CA PRO A 11 5.49 13.63 -10.68
C PRO A 11 5.13 12.47 -11.61
N SER A 12 4.42 12.77 -12.71
CA SER A 12 3.99 11.76 -13.69
C SER A 12 5.15 11.02 -14.35
N SER A 13 6.36 11.58 -14.34
CA SER A 13 7.58 10.93 -14.84
C SER A 13 7.98 9.67 -14.06
N VAL A 14 7.45 9.48 -12.85
CA VAL A 14 7.67 8.29 -12.02
C VAL A 14 6.73 7.13 -12.41
N LEU A 15 5.65 7.41 -13.15
CA LEU A 15 4.74 6.38 -13.61
C LEU A 15 5.48 5.38 -14.52
N PRO A 16 5.59 4.09 -14.16
CA PRO A 16 6.23 3.10 -15.04
C PRO A 16 5.38 2.91 -16.29
N LYS A 17 6.05 2.64 -17.42
CA LYS A 17 5.38 2.31 -18.70
C LYS A 17 4.48 1.08 -18.56
N ASP A 18 4.92 0.12 -17.75
CA ASP A 18 4.22 -1.11 -17.42
C ASP A 18 4.40 -1.39 -15.92
N PRO A 19 3.37 -1.14 -15.08
CA PRO A 19 3.42 -1.46 -13.66
C PRO A 19 3.57 -2.96 -13.34
N SER A 20 3.28 -3.86 -14.29
CA SER A 20 3.47 -5.30 -14.08
C SER A 20 4.95 -5.71 -14.21
N ALA A 21 5.73 -4.97 -15.01
CA ALA A 21 7.18 -5.10 -15.06
C ALA A 21 7.83 -4.49 -13.81
N PRO A 22 9.02 -4.95 -13.41
CA PRO A 22 9.69 -4.39 -12.24
C PRO A 22 10.04 -2.90 -12.37
N PHE A 23 9.77 -2.13 -11.32
CA PHE A 23 10.12 -0.71 -11.24
C PHE A 23 10.48 -0.30 -9.81
N THR A 24 11.07 0.89 -9.68
CA THR A 24 11.48 1.46 -8.39
C THR A 24 10.74 2.78 -8.17
N LEU A 25 10.21 2.96 -6.96
CA LEU A 25 9.68 4.21 -6.46
C LEU A 25 10.63 4.77 -5.40
N THR A 26 11.12 5.98 -5.62
CA THR A 26 11.94 6.68 -4.63
C THR A 26 11.08 7.64 -3.83
N THR A 27 11.23 7.62 -2.51
CA THR A 27 10.55 8.54 -1.61
C THR A 27 11.55 9.38 -0.83
N ALA A 28 11.25 10.67 -0.68
CA ALA A 28 12.01 11.57 0.18
C ALA A 28 11.69 11.30 1.67
N PRO A 29 12.58 11.70 2.60
CA PRO A 29 12.27 11.74 4.02
C PRO A 29 11.02 12.55 4.35
N LYS A 30 10.45 12.33 5.55
CA LYS A 30 9.25 13.00 6.08
C LYS A 30 7.97 12.71 5.27
N THR A 31 7.91 11.53 4.67
CA THR A 31 6.72 11.01 3.96
C THR A 31 6.06 9.88 4.74
N ASP A 32 4.73 9.87 4.80
CA ASP A 32 3.96 8.84 5.48
C ASP A 32 2.48 8.79 5.02
N ILE A 33 1.84 7.68 5.32
CA ILE A 33 0.39 7.45 5.22
C ILE A 33 -0.08 7.01 6.62
N TRP A 34 -0.56 7.96 7.41
CA TRP A 34 -0.91 7.75 8.82
C TRP A 34 -1.95 8.75 9.31
N ARG A 35 -2.83 8.31 10.22
CA ARG A 35 -3.86 9.16 10.82
C ARG A 35 -3.93 8.96 12.34
N HIS A 36 -3.35 9.89 13.07
CA HIS A 36 -3.46 10.05 14.52
C HIS A 36 -4.40 11.24 14.84
N PRO A 37 -5.02 11.31 16.05
CA PRO A 37 -5.80 12.48 16.47
C PRO A 37 -5.13 13.85 16.28
N THR A 38 -3.82 13.92 16.47
CA THR A 38 -3.03 15.17 16.42
C THR A 38 -2.14 15.33 15.19
N LEU A 39 -1.95 14.26 14.41
CA LEU A 39 -1.05 14.25 13.25
C LEU A 39 -1.65 13.41 12.15
N LYS A 40 -1.78 13.99 10.95
CA LYS A 40 -2.31 13.32 9.77
C LYS A 40 -1.34 13.50 8.63
N SER A 41 -0.89 12.39 8.07
CA SER A 41 0.06 12.35 6.95
C SER A 41 -0.55 11.52 5.83
N PHE A 42 -0.55 12.06 4.62
CA PHE A 42 -0.98 11.36 3.40
C PHE A 42 -0.17 11.89 2.21
N ASN A 43 1.14 11.97 2.40
CA ASN A 43 2.08 12.63 1.48
C ASN A 43 3.09 11.65 0.86
N ALA A 44 2.98 10.35 1.13
CA ALA A 44 3.83 9.35 0.50
C ALA A 44 3.57 9.26 -1.01
N PRO A 45 4.61 9.17 -1.85
CA PRO A 45 4.47 8.90 -3.26
C PRO A 45 3.82 7.53 -3.49
N ALA A 46 2.95 7.44 -4.49
CA ALA A 46 2.27 6.21 -4.84
C ALA A 46 2.01 6.11 -6.35
N VAL A 47 1.84 4.88 -6.84
CA VAL A 47 1.40 4.55 -8.21
C VAL A 47 0.20 3.63 -8.09
N GLY A 48 -0.94 4.00 -8.67
CA GLY A 48 -2.17 3.24 -8.53
C GLY A 48 -3.15 3.49 -9.66
N ARG A 49 -4.28 2.78 -9.65
CA ARG A 49 -5.41 3.03 -10.56
C ARG A 49 -6.73 2.93 -9.82
N ARG A 50 -7.74 3.65 -10.30
CA ARG A 50 -9.11 3.57 -9.76
C ARG A 50 -9.86 2.42 -10.41
N VAL A 51 -10.59 1.68 -9.60
CA VAL A 51 -11.44 0.56 -10.00
C VAL A 51 -12.79 0.71 -9.30
N PRO A 52 -13.93 0.51 -9.97
CA PRO A 52 -15.22 0.43 -9.28
C PRO A 52 -15.18 -0.66 -8.19
N PHE A 53 -15.71 -0.38 -6.99
CA PHE A 53 -15.69 -1.36 -5.87
C PHE A 53 -16.22 -2.74 -6.28
N LYS A 54 -17.38 -2.74 -6.95
CA LYS A 54 -18.03 -3.96 -7.45
C LYS A 54 -17.16 -4.82 -8.37
N HIS A 55 -16.16 -4.22 -9.04
CA HIS A 55 -15.27 -4.93 -9.95
C HIS A 55 -13.92 -5.27 -9.31
N PHE A 56 -13.53 -4.69 -8.19
CA PHE A 56 -12.25 -5.01 -7.57
C PHE A 56 -12.27 -6.44 -7.01
N THR A 57 -11.28 -7.25 -7.39
CA THR A 57 -11.10 -8.61 -6.88
C THR A 57 -9.87 -8.70 -5.98
N SER A 58 -8.71 -8.30 -6.47
CA SER A 58 -7.48 -8.32 -5.68
C SER A 58 -6.41 -7.36 -6.21
N ILE A 59 -5.42 -7.08 -5.36
CA ILE A 59 -4.12 -6.54 -5.76
C ILE A 59 -3.00 -7.40 -5.17
N LYS A 60 -1.93 -7.61 -5.94
CA LYS A 60 -0.73 -8.33 -5.51
C LYS A 60 0.53 -7.59 -5.96
N THR A 61 1.58 -7.67 -5.15
CA THR A 61 2.94 -7.24 -5.56
C THR A 61 4.00 -7.90 -4.69
N THR A 62 5.21 -8.04 -5.22
CA THR A 62 6.41 -8.32 -4.42
C THR A 62 7.17 -7.02 -4.17
N VAL A 63 7.46 -6.73 -2.91
CA VAL A 63 8.15 -5.52 -2.47
C VAL A 63 9.55 -5.87 -1.99
N SER A 64 10.53 -5.03 -2.30
CA SER A 64 11.87 -5.10 -1.69
C SER A 64 12.50 -3.72 -1.54
N GLY A 65 13.43 -3.59 -0.60
CA GLY A 65 14.08 -2.31 -0.33
C GLY A 65 15.19 -2.41 0.72
N PRO A 66 16.08 -1.42 0.81
CA PRO A 66 17.19 -1.41 1.75
C PRO A 66 16.73 -0.90 3.14
N TRP A 67 15.77 -1.59 3.77
CA TRP A 67 15.16 -1.19 5.04
C TRP A 67 16.20 -1.00 6.15
N ARG A 68 16.36 0.22 6.65
CA ARG A 68 17.43 0.55 7.63
C ARG A 68 17.02 1.62 8.64
N THR A 69 16.28 2.63 8.21
CA THR A 69 15.84 3.71 9.08
C THR A 69 14.51 3.33 9.70
N GLN A 70 14.33 3.67 10.98
CA GLN A 70 13.07 3.47 11.68
C GLN A 70 11.90 3.99 10.83
N PHE A 71 10.89 3.16 10.65
CA PHE A 71 9.70 3.40 9.84
C PHE A 71 9.92 3.50 8.33
N ASP A 72 11.05 3.07 7.74
CA ASP A 72 11.12 2.86 6.29
C ASP A 72 10.00 1.90 5.85
N GLN A 73 9.23 2.26 4.80
CA GLN A 73 8.05 1.49 4.38
C GLN A 73 7.97 1.33 2.86
N GLY A 74 7.42 0.20 2.43
CA GLY A 74 7.03 -0.05 1.05
C GLY A 74 5.94 -1.11 0.97
N GLY A 75 4.92 -0.89 0.14
CA GLY A 75 3.75 -1.76 0.18
C GLY A 75 2.65 -1.46 -0.81
N LEU A 76 1.54 -2.16 -0.63
CA LEU A 76 0.24 -1.91 -1.23
C LEU A 76 -0.50 -0.81 -0.48
N PHE A 77 -1.33 -0.06 -1.20
CA PHE A 77 -2.35 0.80 -0.61
C PHE A 77 -3.71 0.57 -1.30
N LEU A 78 -4.78 0.76 -0.53
CA LEU A 78 -6.16 0.71 -0.96
C LEU A 78 -6.91 1.89 -0.31
N VAL A 79 -7.42 2.82 -1.11
CA VAL A 79 -8.19 3.99 -0.64
C VAL A 79 -9.62 3.87 -1.11
N PHE A 80 -10.55 4.02 -0.18
CA PHE A 80 -11.98 3.80 -0.39
C PHE A 80 -12.68 5.12 -0.72
N LEU A 81 -13.07 5.31 -1.98
CA LEU A 81 -13.62 6.56 -2.52
C LEU A 81 -15.13 6.41 -2.80
N PRO A 82 -16.03 6.70 -1.83
CA PRO A 82 -17.47 6.52 -1.99
C PRO A 82 -18.12 7.45 -3.03
N SER A 83 -17.41 8.47 -3.50
CA SER A 83 -17.86 9.36 -4.56
C SER A 83 -16.70 9.87 -5.42
N PRO A 84 -16.94 10.36 -6.65
CA PRO A 84 -15.90 10.98 -7.48
C PRO A 84 -15.24 12.21 -6.85
N SER A 85 -15.89 12.85 -5.88
CA SER A 85 -15.37 14.01 -5.14
C SER A 85 -14.63 13.65 -3.86
N SER A 86 -14.53 12.35 -3.54
CA SER A 86 -13.87 11.88 -2.32
C SER A 86 -12.38 12.22 -2.35
N GLU A 87 -11.90 12.88 -1.30
CA GLU A 87 -10.48 13.20 -1.16
C GLU A 87 -9.75 12.01 -0.53
N PRO A 88 -8.70 11.46 -1.17
CA PRO A 88 -7.96 10.31 -0.65
C PRO A 88 -7.48 10.49 0.79
N SER A 89 -6.97 11.67 1.12
CA SER A 89 -6.44 12.03 2.46
C SER A 89 -7.50 11.98 3.57
N LYS A 90 -8.78 12.19 3.23
CA LYS A 90 -9.93 12.19 4.15
C LYS A 90 -10.74 10.89 4.10
N SER A 91 -10.45 10.03 3.13
CA SER A 91 -11.14 8.76 2.91
C SER A 91 -10.65 7.68 3.87
N GLN A 92 -11.36 6.55 3.91
CA GLN A 92 -10.86 5.35 4.60
C GLN A 92 -9.78 4.70 3.72
N TRP A 93 -8.81 4.05 4.33
CA TRP A 93 -7.74 3.38 3.58
C TRP A 93 -7.11 2.23 4.34
N VAL A 94 -6.52 1.31 3.60
CA VAL A 94 -5.66 0.24 4.09
C VAL A 94 -4.30 0.38 3.41
N LYS A 95 -3.22 0.24 4.16
CA LYS A 95 -1.88 0.01 3.61
C LYS A 95 -1.30 -1.27 4.19
N ALA A 96 -0.55 -2.00 3.39
CA ALA A 96 0.09 -3.24 3.80
C ALA A 96 1.44 -3.38 3.11
N GLY A 97 2.49 -3.71 3.85
CA GLY A 97 3.84 -3.67 3.30
C GLY A 97 4.90 -4.08 4.28
N ILE A 98 6.16 -3.98 3.85
CA ILE A 98 7.28 -4.07 4.77
C ILE A 98 7.42 -2.74 5.49
N GLU A 99 7.64 -2.80 6.80
CA GLU A 99 7.95 -1.65 7.65
C GLU A 99 9.15 -1.98 8.54
N PHE A 100 10.15 -1.10 8.57
CA PHE A 100 11.30 -1.25 9.46
C PHE A 100 10.98 -0.75 10.85
N PHE A 101 11.00 -1.63 11.85
CA PHE A 101 10.61 -1.30 13.21
C PHE A 101 11.54 -1.96 14.22
N ASN A 102 12.15 -1.15 15.09
CA ASN A 102 13.04 -1.60 16.16
C ASN A 102 14.19 -2.49 15.65
N GLY A 103 14.82 -2.08 14.56
CA GLY A 103 16.00 -2.75 14.01
C GLY A 103 15.71 -3.93 13.08
N GLU A 104 14.44 -4.25 12.82
CA GLU A 104 14.07 -5.38 11.96
C GLU A 104 12.98 -4.98 10.95
N ALA A 105 13.03 -5.59 9.77
CA ALA A 105 11.92 -5.56 8.82
C ALA A 105 10.74 -6.39 9.37
N LYS A 106 9.53 -5.86 9.25
CA LYS A 106 8.28 -6.48 9.68
C LYS A 106 7.25 -6.42 8.56
N LEU A 107 6.29 -7.34 8.57
CA LEU A 107 5.10 -7.27 7.74
C LEU A 107 4.06 -6.44 8.49
N GLY A 108 3.71 -5.28 7.95
CA GLY A 108 2.77 -4.34 8.55
C GLY A 108 1.45 -4.30 7.81
N VAL A 109 0.35 -4.17 8.55
CA VAL A 109 -0.96 -3.79 8.01
C VAL A 109 -1.52 -2.66 8.85
N VAL A 110 -1.96 -1.59 8.19
CA VAL A 110 -2.67 -0.48 8.81
C VAL A 110 -4.04 -0.34 8.16
N GLY A 111 -5.08 -0.45 8.97
CA GLY A 111 -6.44 -0.09 8.58
C GLY A 111 -6.82 1.25 9.18
N THR A 112 -7.31 2.18 8.35
CA THR A 112 -7.70 3.52 8.79
C THR A 112 -9.14 3.83 8.40
N ASP A 113 -10.01 3.81 9.41
CA ASP A 113 -11.32 4.43 9.36
C ASP A 113 -11.22 5.88 9.90
N LYS A 114 -11.41 6.08 11.21
CA LYS A 114 -11.21 7.40 11.84
C LYS A 114 -9.75 7.67 12.19
N TYR A 115 -9.04 6.66 12.69
CA TYR A 115 -7.63 6.68 13.03
C TYR A 115 -6.97 5.39 12.56
N SER A 116 -5.65 5.42 12.42
CA SER A 116 -4.87 4.27 11.99
C SER A 116 -4.77 3.23 13.11
N ASP A 117 -5.23 2.02 12.81
CA ASP A 117 -5.02 0.81 13.60
C ASP A 117 -3.92 -0.03 12.93
N TRP A 118 -2.83 -0.27 13.65
CA TRP A 118 -1.58 -0.81 13.13
C TRP A 118 -1.24 -2.15 13.77
N SER A 119 -0.88 -3.09 12.92
CA SER A 119 -0.41 -4.41 13.32
C SER A 119 0.92 -4.74 12.63
N LEU A 120 1.78 -5.44 13.35
CA LEU A 120 3.08 -5.92 12.88
C LEU A 120 3.17 -7.43 13.09
N CYS A 121 3.71 -8.12 12.09
CA CYS A 121 4.09 -9.52 12.15
C CYS A 121 5.59 -9.63 11.80
N PRO A 122 6.36 -10.53 12.44
CA PRO A 122 7.69 -10.87 11.95
C PRO A 122 7.68 -11.31 10.49
N MET A 123 8.78 -11.11 9.78
CA MET A 123 8.94 -11.68 8.45
C MET A 123 8.93 -13.22 8.55
N PHE A 124 8.18 -13.88 7.67
CA PHE A 124 8.15 -15.35 7.60
C PHE A 124 9.49 -15.93 7.12
N GLU A 125 10.20 -15.19 6.27
CA GLU A 125 11.52 -15.54 5.76
C GLU A 125 12.50 -14.42 6.11
N LYS A 126 13.75 -14.77 6.43
CA LYS A 126 14.79 -13.75 6.62
C LYS A 126 15.06 -13.07 5.28
N GLY A 127 14.96 -11.75 5.25
CA GLY A 127 15.29 -11.00 4.05
C GLY A 127 14.76 -9.58 4.06
N GLN A 128 14.81 -8.97 2.89
CA GLN A 128 14.35 -7.62 2.63
C GLN A 128 13.21 -7.58 1.61
N SER A 129 12.55 -8.72 1.37
CA SER A 129 11.47 -8.83 0.39
C SER A 129 10.30 -9.66 0.93
N ALA A 130 9.09 -9.31 0.50
CA ALA A 130 7.87 -10.07 0.76
C ALA A 130 6.85 -9.79 -0.34
N THR A 131 6.01 -10.79 -0.62
CA THR A 131 4.86 -10.65 -1.51
C THR A 131 3.61 -10.40 -0.69
N PHE A 132 2.88 -9.33 -0.99
CA PHE A 132 1.60 -9.01 -0.38
C PHE A 132 0.47 -9.22 -1.36
N GLU A 133 -0.68 -9.64 -0.84
CA GLU A 133 -1.91 -9.74 -1.60
C GLU A 133 -3.08 -9.24 -0.76
N ALA A 134 -3.87 -8.32 -1.30
CA ALA A 134 -5.14 -7.89 -0.72
C ALA A 134 -6.30 -8.38 -1.60
N VAL A 135 -7.29 -9.04 -1.00
CA VAL A 135 -8.35 -9.74 -1.72
C VAL A 135 -9.71 -9.35 -1.14
N LYS A 136 -10.66 -9.04 -2.03
CA LYS A 136 -12.08 -8.97 -1.68
C LYS A 136 -12.59 -10.39 -1.46
N ASP A 137 -13.01 -10.70 -0.24
CA ASP A 137 -13.63 -11.98 0.11
C ASP A 137 -15.01 -11.72 0.74
N GLY A 138 -16.05 -12.00 -0.04
CA GLY A 138 -17.42 -11.57 0.24
C GLY A 138 -17.50 -10.05 0.43
N GLU A 139 -17.99 -9.63 1.60
CA GLU A 139 -18.20 -8.23 1.95
C GLU A 139 -16.96 -7.53 2.54
N THR A 140 -15.86 -8.26 2.77
CA THR A 140 -14.71 -7.77 3.54
C THR A 140 -13.40 -7.82 2.76
N LEU A 141 -12.38 -7.11 3.25
CA LEU A 141 -11.03 -7.14 2.70
C LEU A 141 -10.11 -8.01 3.57
N TRP A 142 -9.44 -8.97 2.94
CA TRP A 142 -8.34 -9.71 3.54
C TRP A 142 -7.00 -9.24 3.01
N VAL A 143 -6.00 -9.22 3.89
CA VAL A 143 -4.60 -8.96 3.56
C VAL A 143 -3.75 -10.16 3.95
N TYR A 144 -2.96 -10.64 2.99
CA TYR A 144 -2.09 -11.80 3.11
C TYR A 144 -0.64 -11.44 2.79
N ALA A 145 0.29 -12.21 3.37
CA ALA A 145 1.60 -12.44 2.78
C ALA A 145 1.54 -13.71 1.94
N VAL A 146 2.27 -13.76 0.82
CA VAL A 146 2.41 -14.98 0.01
C VAL A 146 3.78 -15.58 0.27
N VAL A 147 3.82 -16.76 0.90
CA VAL A 147 5.04 -17.48 1.30
C VAL A 147 5.03 -18.87 0.69
N GLY A 148 6.06 -19.24 -0.07
CA GLY A 148 6.10 -20.54 -0.76
C GLY A 148 4.88 -20.82 -1.67
N GLY A 149 4.28 -19.77 -2.23
CA GLY A 149 3.07 -19.86 -3.05
C GLY A 149 1.75 -20.02 -2.28
N LYS A 150 1.77 -19.93 -0.95
CA LYS A 150 0.57 -20.01 -0.09
C LYS A 150 0.27 -18.68 0.58
N ARG A 151 -1.01 -18.40 0.84
CA ARG A 151 -1.47 -17.22 1.57
C ARG A 151 -1.35 -17.45 3.07
N GLU A 152 -0.59 -16.60 3.74
CA GLU A 152 -0.53 -16.47 5.19
C GLU A 152 -1.33 -15.23 5.61
N ALA A 153 -2.35 -15.42 6.45
CA ALA A 153 -3.25 -14.36 6.85
C ALA A 153 -2.55 -13.34 7.77
N LEU A 154 -2.59 -12.06 7.38
CA LEU A 154 -2.09 -10.96 8.21
C LEU A 154 -3.22 -10.21 8.90
N ARG A 155 -4.28 -9.89 8.16
CA ARG A 155 -5.41 -9.11 8.69
C ARG A 155 -6.68 -9.33 7.88
N GLU A 156 -7.81 -9.40 8.59
CA GLU A 156 -9.12 -9.15 8.02
C GLU A 156 -9.58 -7.75 8.43
N VAL A 157 -10.05 -6.95 7.48
CA VAL A 157 -10.48 -5.58 7.69
C VAL A 157 -12.00 -5.51 7.53
N LYS A 158 -12.73 -5.76 8.63
CA LYS A 158 -14.20 -5.88 8.62
C LYS A 158 -14.95 -4.61 8.22
N TRP A 159 -14.42 -3.42 8.56
CA TRP A 159 -15.07 -2.16 8.21
C TRP A 159 -14.90 -1.78 6.74
N ALA A 160 -13.98 -2.42 6.02
CA ALA A 160 -13.76 -2.21 4.59
C ALA A 160 -14.83 -2.95 3.79
N GLU A 161 -16.06 -2.42 3.84
CA GLU A 161 -17.20 -2.96 3.10
C GLU A 161 -16.93 -2.90 1.59
N MET A 162 -16.89 -4.07 0.96
CA MET A 162 -16.51 -4.22 -0.45
C MET A 162 -17.71 -4.29 -1.42
N GLU A 163 -18.94 -4.29 -0.90
CA GLU A 163 -20.19 -4.29 -1.66
C GLU A 163 -20.92 -2.94 -1.56
N ARG A 164 -20.22 -1.88 -1.96
CA ARG A 164 -20.72 -0.51 -1.93
C ARG A 164 -20.49 0.23 -3.24
N GLU A 165 -21.22 1.33 -3.42
CA GLU A 165 -21.01 2.25 -4.53
C GLU A 165 -19.70 3.04 -4.40
N GLY A 166 -19.16 3.46 -5.54
CA GLY A 166 -17.92 4.25 -5.62
C GLY A 166 -16.74 3.46 -6.19
N GLU A 167 -15.53 3.96 -5.92
CA GLU A 167 -14.29 3.42 -6.45
C GLU A 167 -13.29 3.09 -5.33
N ILE A 168 -12.42 2.15 -5.61
CA ILE A 168 -11.21 1.89 -4.85
C ILE A 168 -10.01 2.37 -5.65
N TRP A 169 -9.16 3.20 -5.05
CA TRP A 169 -7.86 3.52 -5.61
C TRP A 169 -6.83 2.57 -5.02
N VAL A 170 -6.25 1.74 -5.88
CA VAL A 170 -5.42 0.62 -5.47
C VAL A 170 -4.09 0.63 -6.21
N GLY A 171 -3.01 0.33 -5.50
CA GLY A 171 -1.66 0.41 -6.05
C GLY A 171 -0.56 0.17 -5.02
N VAL A 172 0.60 0.76 -5.27
CA VAL A 172 1.80 0.65 -4.43
C VAL A 172 2.29 2.00 -3.94
N TYR A 173 2.95 2.03 -2.78
CA TYR A 173 3.48 3.23 -2.15
C TYR A 173 4.86 2.99 -1.53
N ALA A 174 5.63 4.07 -1.37
CA ALA A 174 6.88 4.08 -0.61
C ALA A 174 6.87 5.24 0.39
N ALA A 175 7.27 5.01 1.64
CA ALA A 175 7.29 6.05 2.68
C ALA A 175 8.57 6.00 3.51
N LYS A 176 9.05 7.17 3.92
CA LYS A 176 10.19 7.35 4.82
C LYS A 176 9.86 8.43 5.85
N PRO A 177 9.17 8.10 6.96
CA PRO A 177 8.77 9.08 7.97
C PRO A 177 9.96 9.69 8.70
N THR A 178 10.97 8.86 9.01
CA THR A 178 12.18 9.28 9.72
C THR A 178 13.32 9.53 8.76
N ALA A 179 13.97 10.67 8.90
CA ALA A 179 15.18 10.99 8.16
C ALA A 179 16.36 10.13 8.63
N GLU A 180 17.29 9.80 7.75
CA GLU A 180 18.48 9.02 8.11
C GLU A 180 19.45 9.85 8.95
N GLU A 181 20.07 9.23 9.94
CA GLU A 181 21.11 9.89 10.73
C GLU A 181 22.34 10.17 9.84
N GLY A 182 22.83 11.41 9.86
CA GLY A 182 23.97 11.84 9.04
C GLY A 182 23.63 12.24 7.60
N ASP A 183 22.42 11.92 7.10
CA ASP A 183 21.94 12.37 5.79
C ASP A 183 20.41 12.58 5.80
N ALA A 184 20.00 13.79 6.18
CA ALA A 184 18.60 14.12 6.40
C ALA A 184 17.75 14.19 5.12
N GLU A 185 18.39 14.20 3.94
CA GLU A 185 17.75 14.29 2.63
C GLU A 185 17.75 12.94 1.88
N LYS A 186 18.49 11.95 2.38
CA LYS A 186 18.57 10.63 1.76
C LYS A 186 17.22 9.94 1.71
N GLY A 187 16.76 9.69 0.49
CA GLY A 187 15.53 8.98 0.21
C GLY A 187 15.62 7.48 0.44
N LEU A 188 14.47 6.82 0.28
CA LEU A 188 14.34 5.36 0.26
C LEU A 188 13.91 4.91 -1.13
N GLU A 189 14.62 3.94 -1.69
CA GLU A 189 14.28 3.29 -2.95
C GLU A 189 13.54 1.97 -2.67
N VAL A 190 12.29 1.89 -3.11
CA VAL A 190 11.46 0.68 -2.97
C VAL A 190 11.20 0.10 -4.34
N ARG A 191 11.53 -1.18 -4.50
CA ARG A 191 11.32 -1.94 -5.73
C ARG A 191 10.04 -2.76 -5.64
N PHE A 192 9.25 -2.70 -6.70
CA PHE A 192 8.01 -3.46 -6.89
C PHE A 192 8.14 -4.38 -8.08
N GLU A 193 7.63 -5.60 -7.95
CA GLU A 193 7.59 -6.60 -9.02
C GLU A 193 6.21 -7.23 -9.11
N GLY A 194 5.73 -7.43 -10.35
CA GLY A 194 4.46 -8.11 -10.61
C GLY A 194 3.27 -7.41 -9.95
N VAL A 195 3.16 -6.08 -10.07
CA VAL A 195 1.96 -5.39 -9.61
C VAL A 195 0.79 -5.83 -10.48
N GLU A 196 -0.10 -6.61 -9.88
CA GLU A 196 -1.27 -7.18 -10.55
C GLU A 196 -2.52 -6.73 -9.82
N VAL A 197 -3.43 -6.07 -10.54
CA VAL A 197 -4.76 -5.74 -10.03
C VAL A 197 -5.78 -6.55 -10.84
N VAL A 198 -6.47 -7.46 -10.19
CA VAL A 198 -7.51 -8.29 -10.80
C VAL A 198 -8.86 -7.61 -10.63
N THR A 199 -9.60 -7.53 -11.72
CA THR A 199 -10.97 -6.99 -11.74
C THR A 199 -11.94 -8.00 -12.34
N GLY A 200 -13.11 -8.17 -11.73
CA GLY A 200 -14.20 -8.98 -12.28
C GLY A 200 -14.90 -8.31 -13.46
N ASP A 201 -15.64 -9.12 -14.23
CA ASP A 201 -16.39 -8.66 -15.40
C ASP A 201 -17.61 -7.80 -15.00
N GLU A 202 -17.95 -6.84 -15.87
CA GLU A 202 -19.24 -6.16 -15.86
C GLU A 202 -20.32 -7.19 -16.21
N LYS A 203 -21.06 -7.69 -15.21
CA LYS A 203 -22.36 -8.31 -15.47
C LYS A 203 -23.41 -7.25 -15.78
#